data_AF-A0A3M5V484-F1
#
_entry.id   AF-A0A3M5V484-F1
#
_cell.length_a   1.000
_cell.length_b   1.000
_cell.length_c   1.000
_cell.angle_alpha   90.00
_cell.angle_beta   90.00
_cell.angle_gamma   90.00
#
_symmetry.space_group_name_H-M   'P 1'
#
loop_
_entity.id
_entity.type
_entity.pdbx_description
1 polymer ?
#
loop_
_entity_poly.entity_id
_entity_poly.type
_entity_poly.pdbx_seq_one_letter_code
_entity_poly.pdbx_strand_id
1 'polypeptide(L)'
;MRYNNDASYPTGSLYICRKEVWNGCPLDESLHWVEYEDIEHALRASRAGIPNRVNPYGITQSVTSRALLGGKAPVESVNGCLEMSGPCYLSLLEKKPLFNLSVEAALTRLRQFGDKYLANPSAVIIPTGLDRITVRAWIELIDRVVQQSTFKNDIETVRAFIADFEGLVLCDQLPSIRHAFLVSCFLTDPIQAKQTLITHSCEVRNMLRQRSTQTWFVRQQDDYFHHNLLSLPGILISALGAYRNNGKIFYFESAWAAVKAIYNSTPFTSYARGSR
;
A
#
# COMPACT_ATOMS: atom_id res chain seq x y z
N MET A 1 25.19 9.40 -1.84
CA MET A 1 25.83 9.34 -0.52
C MET A 1 26.23 7.90 -0.23
N ARG A 2 27.43 7.68 0.34
CA ARG A 2 27.72 6.45 1.10
C ARG A 2 27.22 6.72 2.51
N TYR A 3 26.26 5.94 2.98
CA TYR A 3 25.74 6.12 4.33
C TYR A 3 26.67 5.39 5.30
N ASN A 4 27.44 6.17 6.07
CA ASN A 4 28.43 5.69 7.04
C ASN A 4 27.97 5.86 8.50
N ASN A 5 26.74 6.33 8.73
CA ASN A 5 26.16 6.45 10.07
C ASN A 5 24.89 5.58 10.14
N ASP A 6 24.73 4.89 11.26
CA ASP A 6 23.64 3.98 11.66
C ASP A 6 22.21 4.54 11.51
N ALA A 7 22.05 5.78 11.06
CA ALA A 7 20.80 6.56 11.04
C ALA A 7 20.18 6.76 9.65
N SER A 8 20.75 6.21 8.57
CA SER A 8 20.26 6.50 7.21
C SER A 8 20.39 5.30 6.27
N TYR A 9 19.55 4.29 6.50
CA TYR A 9 19.46 3.13 5.62
C TYR A 9 18.20 3.22 4.75
N PRO A 10 18.27 2.82 3.48
CA PRO A 10 17.08 2.69 2.65
C PRO A 10 16.24 1.54 3.20
N THR A 11 15.03 1.86 3.62
CA THR A 11 13.96 0.91 3.95
C THR A 11 12.93 0.90 2.82
N GLY A 12 12.06 -0.10 2.77
CA GLY A 12 11.15 -0.36 1.66
C GLY A 12 11.10 -1.81 1.20
N SER A 13 10.49 -2.03 0.04
CA SER A 13 10.16 -3.37 -0.49
C SER A 13 10.98 -3.78 -1.72
N LEU A 14 11.94 -2.96 -2.14
CA LEU A 14 12.73 -3.22 -3.35
C LEU A 14 14.21 -2.97 -3.12
N TYR A 15 14.99 -4.02 -3.26
CA TYR A 15 16.44 -4.00 -3.13
C TYR A 15 17.09 -4.83 -4.23
N ILE A 16 18.33 -4.48 -4.55
CA ILE A 16 19.21 -5.32 -5.34
C ILE A 16 20.39 -5.68 -4.44
N CYS A 17 20.51 -6.95 -4.08
CA CYS A 17 21.54 -7.45 -3.19
C CYS A 17 22.27 -8.63 -3.85
N ARG A 18 23.57 -8.78 -3.57
CA ARG A 18 24.31 -9.99 -3.94
C ARG A 18 23.80 -11.15 -3.08
N LYS A 19 23.67 -12.33 -3.68
CA LYS A 19 23.14 -13.52 -3.02
C LYS A 19 23.93 -13.87 -1.75
N GLU A 20 25.25 -13.73 -1.79
CA GLU A 20 26.14 -14.06 -0.67
C GLU A 20 25.92 -13.10 0.51
N VAL A 21 25.67 -11.82 0.21
CA VAL A 21 25.39 -10.79 1.22
C VAL A 21 24.03 -11.05 1.87
N TRP A 22 23.01 -11.35 1.05
CA TRP A 22 21.67 -11.69 1.52
C TRP A 22 21.67 -12.92 2.44
N ASN A 23 22.36 -13.97 2.03
CA ASN A 23 22.45 -15.19 2.84
C ASN A 23 23.21 -14.97 4.16
N GLY A 24 24.12 -14.00 4.22
CA GLY A 24 24.84 -13.63 5.44
C GLY A 24 24.02 -12.80 6.43
N CYS A 25 22.99 -12.09 5.94
CA CYS A 25 22.07 -11.28 6.73
C CYS A 25 20.65 -11.44 6.17
N PRO A 26 19.98 -12.60 6.36
CA PRO A 26 18.63 -12.78 5.83
C PRO A 26 17.62 -11.90 6.58
N LEU A 27 16.52 -11.56 5.91
CA LEU A 27 15.37 -10.91 6.53
C LEU A 27 14.74 -11.84 7.58
N ASP A 28 14.26 -11.26 8.67
CA ASP A 28 13.52 -11.99 9.68
C ASP A 28 12.03 -12.01 9.32
N GLU A 29 11.58 -13.11 8.74
CA GLU A 29 10.20 -13.32 8.31
C GLU A 29 9.20 -13.40 9.48
N SER A 30 9.68 -13.51 10.72
CA SER A 30 8.81 -13.47 11.92
C SER A 30 8.37 -12.05 12.30
N LEU A 31 9.04 -11.03 11.77
CA LEU A 31 8.71 -9.63 12.05
C LEU A 31 7.52 -9.14 11.22
N HIS A 32 6.87 -8.10 11.73
CA HIS A 32 5.75 -7.49 11.04
C HIS A 32 6.21 -6.85 9.73
N TRP A 33 5.88 -7.51 8.61
CA TRP A 33 6.31 -7.13 7.25
C TRP A 33 6.10 -5.65 6.96
N VAL A 34 4.98 -5.07 7.40
CA VAL A 34 4.64 -3.67 7.08
C VAL A 34 5.59 -2.64 7.69
N GLU A 35 6.29 -2.98 8.77
CA GLU A 35 6.97 -1.98 9.59
C GLU A 35 8.41 -2.30 9.98
N TYR A 36 8.74 -3.56 10.25
CA TYR A 36 9.93 -3.86 11.05
C TYR A 36 10.97 -4.70 10.33
N GLU A 37 10.54 -5.53 9.40
CA GLU A 37 11.40 -6.51 8.76
C GLU A 37 12.55 -5.85 7.97
N ASP A 38 12.25 -4.79 7.23
CA ASP A 38 13.23 -4.05 6.45
C ASP A 38 14.14 -3.15 7.30
N ILE A 39 13.59 -2.55 8.36
CA ILE A 39 14.35 -1.78 9.36
C ILE A 39 15.36 -2.68 10.06
N GLU A 40 14.93 -3.85 10.53
CA GLU A 40 15.78 -4.78 11.25
C GLU A 40 16.92 -5.29 10.37
N HIS A 41 16.60 -5.74 9.16
CA HIS A 41 17.62 -6.18 8.21
C HIS A 41 18.60 -5.05 7.86
N ALA A 42 18.11 -3.83 7.68
CA ALA A 42 18.97 -2.67 7.45
C ALA A 42 19.94 -2.42 8.61
N LEU A 43 19.48 -2.48 9.86
CA LEU A 43 20.31 -2.35 11.06
C LEU A 43 21.31 -3.51 11.21
N ARG A 44 20.92 -4.73 10.84
CA ARG A 44 21.83 -5.89 10.86
C ARG A 44 22.92 -5.73 9.80
N ALA A 45 22.54 -5.40 8.56
CA ALA A 45 23.47 -5.21 7.45
C ALA A 45 24.43 -4.04 7.72
N SER A 46 23.93 -2.95 8.31
CA SER A 46 24.70 -1.82 8.82
C SER A 46 25.84 -2.26 9.73
N ARG A 47 25.52 -2.99 10.80
CA ARG A 47 26.47 -3.44 11.81
C ARG A 47 27.50 -4.42 11.25
N ALA A 48 27.12 -5.18 10.22
CA ALA A 48 28.03 -6.04 9.48
C ALA A 48 28.96 -5.28 8.51
N GLY A 49 28.85 -3.95 8.42
CA GLY A 49 29.64 -3.12 7.51
C GLY A 49 29.23 -3.24 6.05
N ILE A 50 28.02 -3.73 5.77
CA ILE A 50 27.53 -3.91 4.39
C ILE A 50 27.12 -2.55 3.83
N PRO A 51 27.78 -2.07 2.77
CA PRO A 51 27.44 -0.79 2.17
C PRO A 51 26.10 -0.88 1.44
N ASN A 52 25.27 0.15 1.61
CA ASN A 52 23.98 0.30 0.96
C ASN A 52 23.84 1.73 0.41
N ARG A 53 23.00 1.90 -0.60
CA ARG A 53 22.74 3.19 -1.23
C ARG A 53 21.43 3.14 -2.01
N VAL A 54 20.62 4.20 -1.90
CA VAL A 54 19.53 4.46 -2.85
C VAL A 54 20.14 4.79 -4.21
N ASN A 55 19.80 4.01 -5.24
CA ASN A 55 20.17 4.35 -6.62
C ASN A 55 19.30 5.52 -7.09
N PRO A 56 19.83 6.75 -7.21
CA PRO A 56 19.02 7.91 -7.51
C PRO A 56 18.57 8.00 -8.98
N TYR A 57 19.13 7.13 -9.83
CA TYR A 57 18.80 6.99 -11.25
C TYR A 57 17.78 5.87 -11.50
N GLY A 58 17.56 5.00 -10.50
CA GLY A 58 16.64 3.88 -10.61
C GLY A 58 15.22 4.33 -10.34
N ILE A 59 14.35 4.27 -11.36
CA ILE A 59 12.90 4.34 -11.17
C ILE A 59 12.33 2.95 -11.43
N THR A 60 11.40 2.56 -10.59
CA THR A 60 10.56 1.39 -10.80
C THR A 60 9.09 1.76 -10.63
N GLN A 61 8.21 0.88 -11.07
CA GLN A 61 6.78 1.01 -10.82
C GLN A 61 6.28 -0.24 -10.09
N SER A 62 5.58 -0.04 -8.98
CA SER A 62 4.86 -1.12 -8.31
C SER A 62 3.56 -1.43 -9.05
N VAL A 63 3.18 -2.71 -9.07
CA VAL A 63 1.91 -3.18 -9.65
C VAL A 63 0.72 -2.65 -8.85
N THR A 64 0.82 -2.76 -7.53
CA THR A 64 -0.12 -2.25 -6.54
C THR A 64 0.57 -1.27 -5.60
N SER A 65 -0.24 -0.42 -4.96
CA SER A 65 0.24 0.54 -3.96
C SER A 65 -0.41 0.22 -2.62
N ARG A 66 0.38 0.20 -1.55
CA ARG A 66 -0.10 -0.01 -0.18
C ARG A 66 -0.96 1.16 0.26
N ALA A 67 -1.91 0.92 1.17
CA ALA A 67 -2.69 2.00 1.77
C ALA A 67 -1.80 2.98 2.56
N LEU A 68 -0.77 2.48 3.23
CA LEU A 68 0.18 3.29 3.99
C LEU A 68 0.84 4.39 3.16
N LEU A 69 1.15 4.10 1.88
CA LEU A 69 1.83 5.02 0.97
C LEU A 69 0.91 6.12 0.41
N GLY A 70 -0.37 6.12 0.77
CA GLY A 70 -1.31 7.15 0.35
C GLY A 70 -1.24 8.46 1.18
N GLY A 71 -0.43 8.49 2.22
CA GLY A 71 -0.24 9.65 3.08
C GLY A 71 0.88 10.58 2.61
N LYS A 72 0.90 11.81 3.14
CA LYS A 72 2.13 12.61 3.18
C LYS A 72 2.91 12.20 4.43
N ALA A 73 4.23 12.12 4.32
CA ALA A 73 5.14 11.85 5.41
C ALA A 73 6.15 13.01 5.55
N PRO A 74 6.61 13.29 6.77
CA PRO A 74 7.74 14.19 6.97
C PRO A 74 9.01 13.55 6.39
N VAL A 75 9.80 14.34 5.69
CA VAL A 75 11.09 13.96 5.10
C VAL A 75 12.11 15.04 5.38
N GLU A 76 13.36 14.64 5.56
CA GLU A 76 14.47 15.59 5.64
C GLU A 76 14.89 15.97 4.21
N SER A 77 14.91 17.27 3.91
CA SER A 77 15.34 17.79 2.62
C SER A 77 16.86 17.86 2.53
N VAL A 78 17.38 18.10 1.32
CA VAL A 78 18.83 18.22 1.08
C VAL A 78 19.53 19.33 1.88
N ASN A 79 18.75 20.28 2.41
CA ASN A 79 19.26 21.36 3.26
C ASN A 79 19.12 21.06 4.76
N GLY A 80 18.69 19.84 5.13
CA GLY A 80 18.43 19.43 6.51
C GLY A 80 17.11 19.95 7.09
N CYS A 81 16.23 20.51 6.26
CA CYS A 81 14.93 21.02 6.71
C CYS A 81 13.86 19.92 6.67
N LEU A 82 12.95 19.91 7.63
CA LEU A 82 11.79 19.03 7.62
C LEU A 82 10.75 19.52 6.60
N GLU A 83 10.46 18.70 5.58
CA GLU A 83 9.46 18.96 4.56
C GLU A 83 8.40 17.85 4.56
N MET A 84 7.20 18.13 4.05
CA MET A 84 6.17 17.10 3.86
C MET A 84 6.17 16.62 2.42
N SER A 85 6.53 15.36 2.20
CA SER A 85 6.49 14.72 0.88
C SER A 85 5.42 13.64 0.81
N GLY A 86 4.92 13.34 -0.37
CA GLY A 86 3.88 12.33 -0.55
C GLY A 86 3.54 12.08 -2.02
N PRO A 87 2.61 11.14 -2.27
CA PRO A 87 2.23 10.77 -3.63
C PRO A 87 1.56 11.92 -4.37
N CYS A 88 1.89 12.03 -5.66
CA CYS A 88 1.20 12.93 -6.57
C CYS A 88 -0.03 12.22 -7.17
N TYR A 89 -1.23 12.68 -6.82
CA TYR A 89 -2.48 12.07 -7.26
C TYR A 89 -3.05 12.62 -8.56
N LEU A 90 -2.45 13.68 -9.10
CA LEU A 90 -2.86 14.35 -10.32
C LEU A 90 -2.47 13.50 -11.51
N SER A 91 -3.42 12.75 -12.04
CA SER A 91 -3.31 12.04 -13.31
C SER A 91 -4.67 12.03 -13.99
N LEU A 92 -4.66 12.30 -15.30
CA LEU A 92 -5.84 12.15 -16.17
C LEU A 92 -6.00 10.69 -16.65
N LEU A 93 -5.03 9.82 -16.36
CA LEU A 93 -5.07 8.42 -16.75
C LEU A 93 -5.89 7.59 -15.77
N GLU A 94 -6.48 6.53 -16.31
CA GLU A 94 -6.95 5.45 -15.47
C GLU A 94 -5.79 4.89 -14.66
N LYS A 95 -5.99 4.84 -13.34
CA LYS A 95 -4.98 4.38 -12.43
C LYS A 95 -5.20 2.89 -12.20
N LYS A 96 -4.11 2.14 -12.05
CA LYS A 96 -4.15 0.69 -11.79
C LYS A 96 -5.03 0.35 -10.58
N PRO A 97 -5.70 -0.81 -10.54
CA PRO A 97 -6.41 -1.30 -9.36
C PRO A 97 -5.54 -1.27 -8.09
N LEU A 98 -6.15 -1.07 -6.92
CA LEU A 98 -5.43 -1.09 -5.64
C LEU A 98 -5.09 -2.51 -5.22
N PHE A 99 -6.02 -3.43 -5.41
CA PHE A 99 -5.90 -4.82 -4.97
C PHE A 99 -5.74 -5.76 -6.16
N ASN A 100 -4.86 -6.75 -5.99
CA ASN A 100 -4.80 -7.94 -6.85
C ASN A 100 -5.83 -8.97 -6.40
N LEU A 101 -7.08 -8.53 -6.39
CA LEU A 101 -8.25 -9.27 -5.96
C LEU A 101 -9.44 -8.88 -6.82
N SER A 102 -10.20 -9.86 -7.31
CA SER A 102 -11.46 -9.60 -8.01
C SER A 102 -12.57 -9.18 -7.05
N VAL A 103 -13.60 -8.53 -7.58
CA VAL A 103 -14.78 -8.15 -6.79
C VAL A 103 -15.43 -9.38 -6.14
N GLU A 104 -15.55 -10.48 -6.90
CA GLU A 104 -16.11 -11.73 -6.39
C GLU A 104 -15.30 -12.30 -5.22
N ALA A 105 -13.97 -12.29 -5.33
CA ALA A 105 -13.10 -12.77 -4.26
C ALA A 105 -13.15 -11.85 -3.03
N ALA A 106 -13.24 -10.53 -3.22
CA ALA A 106 -13.43 -9.56 -2.13
C ALA A 106 -14.77 -9.75 -1.41
N LEU A 107 -15.86 -9.94 -2.16
CA LEU A 107 -17.18 -10.22 -1.60
C LEU A 107 -17.23 -11.57 -0.86
N THR A 108 -16.49 -12.57 -1.35
CA THR A 108 -16.36 -13.87 -0.68
C THR A 108 -15.64 -13.72 0.66
N ARG A 109 -14.55 -12.96 0.72
CA ARG A 109 -13.86 -12.65 1.99
C ARG A 109 -14.75 -11.87 2.95
N LEU A 110 -15.47 -10.87 2.44
CA LEU A 110 -16.41 -10.10 3.27
C LEU A 110 -17.55 -10.99 3.81
N ARG A 111 -18.00 -11.98 3.03
CA ARG A 111 -18.96 -12.98 3.50
C ARG A 111 -18.36 -13.85 4.61
N GLN A 112 -17.13 -14.33 4.46
CA GLN A 112 -16.45 -15.08 5.53
C GLN A 112 -16.37 -14.28 6.83
N PHE A 113 -16.07 -12.98 6.73
CA PHE A 113 -16.12 -12.08 7.87
C PHE A 113 -17.54 -11.96 8.45
N GLY A 114 -18.54 -11.78 7.57
CA GLY A 114 -19.94 -11.72 7.95
C GLY A 114 -20.44 -12.97 8.66
N ASP A 115 -20.12 -14.16 8.14
CA ASP A 115 -20.52 -15.46 8.69
C ASP A 115 -19.96 -15.67 10.12
N LYS A 116 -18.78 -15.09 10.40
CA LYS A 116 -18.15 -15.18 11.72
C LYS A 116 -18.71 -14.17 12.73
N TYR A 117 -19.06 -12.96 12.29
CA TYR A 117 -19.33 -11.85 13.20
C TYR A 117 -20.75 -11.28 13.16
N LEU A 118 -21.58 -11.58 12.16
CA LEU A 118 -22.96 -11.10 12.11
C LEU A 118 -23.86 -11.95 13.02
N ALA A 119 -24.46 -11.33 14.03
CA ALA A 119 -25.43 -12.02 14.89
C ALA A 119 -26.71 -12.42 14.13
N ASN A 120 -27.10 -11.62 13.13
CA ASN A 120 -28.21 -11.91 12.24
C ASN A 120 -27.71 -11.86 10.78
N PRO A 121 -27.56 -13.01 10.10
CA PRO A 121 -27.13 -13.05 8.70
C PRO A 121 -28.04 -12.29 7.73
N SER A 122 -29.31 -12.07 8.10
CA SER A 122 -30.26 -11.31 7.28
C SER A 122 -30.16 -9.79 7.47
N ALA A 123 -29.38 -9.30 8.44
CA ALA A 123 -29.26 -7.87 8.72
C ALA A 123 -28.50 -7.11 7.61
N VAL A 124 -27.61 -7.79 6.89
CA VAL A 124 -26.84 -7.21 5.78
C VAL A 124 -26.78 -8.20 4.63
N ILE A 125 -27.21 -7.75 3.44
CA ILE A 125 -27.12 -8.56 2.21
C ILE A 125 -25.76 -8.28 1.55
N ILE A 126 -24.88 -9.28 1.56
CA ILE A 126 -23.61 -9.24 0.83
C ILE A 126 -23.83 -9.83 -0.57
N PRO A 127 -23.73 -9.01 -1.64
CA PRO A 127 -24.05 -9.46 -2.99
C PRO A 127 -23.14 -10.59 -3.48
N THR A 128 -23.64 -11.37 -4.44
CA THR A 128 -22.94 -12.47 -5.13
C THR A 128 -22.83 -12.17 -6.63
N GLY A 129 -21.80 -12.72 -7.28
CA GLY A 129 -21.68 -12.69 -8.75
C GLY A 129 -21.47 -11.30 -9.38
N LEU A 130 -21.13 -10.29 -8.59
CA LEU A 130 -20.80 -8.97 -9.12
C LEU A 130 -19.41 -8.97 -9.76
N ASP A 131 -19.33 -8.49 -11.00
CA ASP A 131 -18.07 -8.26 -11.70
C ASP A 131 -17.46 -6.89 -11.37
N ARG A 132 -18.30 -5.93 -10.93
CA ARG A 132 -17.90 -4.56 -10.63
C ARG A 132 -18.61 -4.01 -9.40
N ILE A 133 -17.88 -3.25 -8.58
CA ILE A 133 -18.43 -2.44 -7.50
C ILE A 133 -17.75 -1.07 -7.48
N THR A 134 -18.53 -0.02 -7.20
CA THR A 134 -17.99 1.33 -7.02
C THR A 134 -17.33 1.46 -5.64
N VAL A 135 -16.36 2.37 -5.52
CA VAL A 135 -15.66 2.62 -4.25
C VAL A 135 -16.63 2.99 -3.13
N ARG A 136 -17.59 3.87 -3.44
CA ARG A 136 -18.64 4.28 -2.50
C ARG A 136 -19.46 3.08 -2.04
N ALA A 137 -19.96 2.26 -2.97
CA ALA A 137 -20.77 1.09 -2.63
C ALA A 137 -19.97 0.06 -1.81
N TRP A 138 -18.69 -0.14 -2.12
CA TRP A 138 -17.82 -1.00 -1.33
C TRP A 138 -17.64 -0.48 0.10
N ILE A 139 -17.35 0.81 0.28
CA ILE A 139 -17.16 1.41 1.61
C ILE A 139 -18.45 1.37 2.43
N GLU A 140 -19.60 1.69 1.82
CA GLU A 140 -20.90 1.60 2.48
C GLU A 140 -21.23 0.16 2.88
N LEU A 141 -20.86 -0.82 2.05
CA LEU A 141 -21.07 -2.23 2.35
C LEU A 141 -20.21 -2.70 3.52
N ILE A 142 -18.89 -2.43 3.51
CA ILE A 142 -18.00 -2.82 4.61
C ILE A 142 -18.39 -2.12 5.92
N ASP A 143 -18.80 -0.85 5.86
CA ASP A 143 -19.26 -0.13 7.05
C ASP A 143 -20.51 -0.79 7.63
N ARG A 144 -21.52 -1.10 6.80
CA ARG A 144 -22.72 -1.82 7.26
C ARG A 144 -22.39 -3.17 7.90
N VAL A 145 -21.53 -3.98 7.28
CA VAL A 145 -21.12 -5.28 7.82
C VAL A 145 -20.40 -5.10 9.17
N VAL A 146 -19.45 -4.16 9.25
CA VAL A 146 -18.72 -3.87 10.48
C VAL A 146 -19.68 -3.37 11.56
N GLN A 147 -20.59 -2.42 11.28
CA GLN A 147 -21.53 -1.90 12.28
C GLN A 147 -22.44 -3.00 12.87
N GLN A 148 -22.83 -3.99 12.06
CA GLN A 148 -23.68 -5.11 12.49
C GLN A 148 -22.89 -6.27 13.12
N SER A 149 -21.56 -6.19 13.13
CA SER A 149 -20.72 -7.20 13.79
C SER A 149 -20.92 -7.23 15.30
N THR A 150 -20.86 -8.45 15.86
CA THR A 150 -21.02 -8.76 17.26
C THR A 150 -19.98 -9.81 17.65
N PHE A 151 -19.26 -9.54 18.75
CA PHE A 151 -18.25 -10.43 19.30
C PHE A 151 -18.04 -10.08 20.78
N LYS A 152 -17.37 -10.96 21.52
CA LYS A 152 -17.02 -10.71 22.93
C LYS A 152 -15.98 -9.61 23.04
N ASN A 153 -16.14 -8.69 23.98
CA ASN A 153 -15.19 -7.60 24.21
C ASN A 153 -14.06 -8.01 25.17
N ASP A 154 -13.32 -9.05 24.80
CA ASP A 154 -12.10 -9.48 25.49
C ASP A 154 -10.89 -9.35 24.55
N ILE A 155 -9.69 -9.26 25.12
CA ILE A 155 -8.48 -8.92 24.37
C ILE A 155 -8.20 -9.89 23.22
N GLU A 156 -8.41 -11.19 23.41
CA GLU A 156 -8.10 -12.20 22.40
C GLU A 156 -9.13 -12.17 21.26
N THR A 157 -10.40 -12.04 21.59
CA THR A 157 -11.47 -11.89 20.58
C THR A 157 -11.32 -10.59 19.79
N VAL A 158 -10.97 -9.48 20.45
CA VAL A 158 -10.75 -8.18 19.78
C VAL A 158 -9.55 -8.26 18.82
N ARG A 159 -8.44 -8.89 19.24
CA ARG A 159 -7.28 -9.10 18.36
C ARG A 159 -7.64 -9.95 17.15
N ALA A 160 -8.38 -11.04 17.35
CA ALA A 160 -8.84 -11.90 16.26
C ALA A 160 -9.77 -11.14 15.29
N PHE A 161 -10.66 -10.29 15.83
CA PHE A 161 -11.52 -9.43 15.01
C PHE A 161 -10.72 -8.45 14.15
N ILE A 162 -9.68 -7.81 14.71
CA ILE A 162 -8.83 -6.87 13.96
C ILE A 162 -8.05 -7.62 12.87
N ALA A 163 -7.47 -8.78 13.18
CA ALA A 163 -6.75 -9.59 12.19
C ALA A 163 -7.66 -10.06 11.03
N ASP A 164 -8.88 -10.48 11.34
CA ASP A 164 -9.86 -10.82 10.31
C ASP A 164 -10.31 -9.60 9.52
N PHE A 165 -10.46 -8.44 10.17
CA PHE A 165 -10.77 -7.19 9.49
C PHE A 165 -9.69 -6.83 8.47
N GLU A 166 -8.41 -6.94 8.83
CA GLU A 166 -7.28 -6.71 7.92
C GLU A 166 -7.34 -7.62 6.69
N GLY A 167 -7.42 -8.92 6.91
CA GLY A 167 -7.36 -9.91 5.84
C GLY A 167 -8.61 -9.99 4.97
N LEU A 168 -9.79 -9.89 5.60
CA LEU A 168 -11.07 -10.18 4.96
C LEU A 168 -11.84 -8.92 4.51
N VAL A 169 -11.60 -7.77 5.14
CA VAL A 169 -12.34 -6.53 4.86
C VAL A 169 -11.44 -5.47 4.22
N LEU A 170 -10.35 -5.11 4.89
CA LEU A 170 -9.42 -4.08 4.43
C LEU A 170 -8.59 -4.55 3.23
N CYS A 171 -8.30 -5.86 3.17
CA CYS A 171 -7.39 -6.46 2.18
C CYS A 171 -5.99 -5.85 2.20
N ASP A 172 -5.57 -5.33 3.35
CA ASP A 172 -4.23 -4.79 3.63
C ASP A 172 -3.95 -4.93 5.13
N GLN A 173 -2.71 -4.68 5.54
CA GLN A 173 -2.28 -4.78 6.94
C GLN A 173 -2.24 -3.39 7.58
N LEU A 174 -2.72 -3.28 8.83
CA LEU A 174 -2.62 -2.09 9.66
C LEU A 174 -1.22 -2.03 10.31
N PRO A 175 -0.70 -0.81 10.58
CA PRO A 175 0.46 -0.64 11.44
C PRO A 175 0.24 -1.25 12.84
N SER A 176 1.26 -1.82 13.46
CA SER A 176 1.18 -2.42 14.81
C SER A 176 0.74 -1.41 15.87
N ILE A 177 1.18 -0.15 15.77
CA ILE A 177 0.73 0.95 16.64
C ILE A 177 -0.78 1.15 16.49
N ARG A 178 -1.30 1.04 15.26
CA ARG A 178 -2.73 1.16 14.99
C ARG A 178 -3.49 -0.03 15.56
N HIS A 179 -2.93 -1.23 15.46
CA HIS A 179 -3.49 -2.43 16.06
C HIS A 179 -3.64 -2.28 17.58
N ALA A 180 -2.56 -1.88 18.28
CA ALA A 180 -2.60 -1.63 19.72
C ALA A 180 -3.62 -0.55 20.12
N PHE A 181 -3.67 0.54 19.35
CA PHE A 181 -4.66 1.60 19.54
C PHE A 181 -6.10 1.08 19.42
N LEU A 182 -6.41 0.32 18.36
CA LEU A 182 -7.75 -0.22 18.15
C LEU A 182 -8.16 -1.19 19.25
N VAL A 183 -7.26 -2.07 19.70
CA VAL A 183 -7.50 -2.96 20.85
C VAL A 183 -7.90 -2.14 22.06
N SER A 184 -7.14 -1.09 22.39
CA SER A 184 -7.47 -0.20 23.52
C SER A 184 -8.83 0.47 23.33
N CYS A 185 -9.17 0.93 22.13
CA CYS A 185 -10.46 1.56 21.86
C CYS A 185 -11.63 0.59 22.07
N PHE A 186 -11.54 -0.63 21.52
CA PHE A 186 -12.61 -1.64 21.68
C PHE A 186 -12.81 -2.04 23.13
N LEU A 187 -11.73 -2.25 23.89
CA LEU A 187 -11.82 -2.59 25.31
C LEU A 187 -12.39 -1.44 26.17
N THR A 188 -12.23 -0.18 25.74
CA THR A 188 -12.72 1.00 26.47
C THR A 188 -14.17 1.32 26.15
N ASP A 189 -14.48 1.46 24.85
CA ASP A 189 -15.82 1.74 24.34
C ASP A 189 -16.00 1.01 23.00
N PRO A 190 -16.54 -0.23 23.03
CA PRO A 190 -16.68 -1.04 21.82
C PRO A 190 -17.71 -0.45 20.84
N ILE A 191 -18.68 0.33 21.33
CA ILE A 191 -19.70 0.95 20.49
C ILE A 191 -19.06 2.07 19.67
N GLN A 192 -18.35 2.99 20.33
CA GLN A 192 -17.66 4.09 19.66
C GLN A 192 -16.52 3.58 18.75
N ALA A 193 -15.76 2.58 19.20
CA ALA A 193 -14.69 1.99 18.39
C ALA A 193 -15.22 1.41 17.08
N LYS A 194 -16.36 0.69 17.14
CA LYS A 194 -17.02 0.15 15.95
C LYS A 194 -17.56 1.25 15.03
N GLN A 195 -18.24 2.26 15.58
CA GLN A 195 -18.76 3.40 14.81
C GLN A 195 -17.69 4.18 14.05
N THR A 196 -16.48 4.23 14.61
CA THR A 196 -15.36 5.00 14.05
C THR A 196 -14.36 4.17 13.25
N LEU A 197 -14.48 2.83 13.24
CA LEU A 197 -13.49 1.94 12.63
C LEU A 197 -13.23 2.27 11.15
N ILE A 198 -14.29 2.40 10.35
CA ILE A 198 -14.18 2.72 8.93
C ILE A 198 -13.93 4.21 8.71
N THR A 199 -14.71 5.08 9.38
CA THR A 199 -14.70 6.52 9.14
C THR A 199 -13.40 7.20 9.59
N HIS A 200 -12.75 6.68 10.64
CA HIS A 200 -11.48 7.19 11.15
C HIS A 200 -10.27 6.34 10.74
N SER A 201 -10.44 5.33 9.87
CA SER A 201 -9.31 4.57 9.30
C SER A 201 -8.49 5.46 8.37
N CYS A 202 -7.18 5.56 8.66
CA CYS A 202 -6.27 6.28 7.78
C CYS A 202 -6.00 5.48 6.50
N GLU A 203 -6.09 4.15 6.56
CA GLU A 203 -5.91 3.22 5.45
C GLU A 203 -7.03 3.36 4.43
N VAL A 204 -8.30 3.28 4.86
CA VAL A 204 -9.47 3.52 4.00
C VAL A 204 -9.41 4.91 3.38
N ARG A 205 -9.07 5.94 4.17
CA ARG A 205 -8.88 7.31 3.68
C ARG A 205 -7.76 7.42 2.66
N ASN A 206 -6.65 6.71 2.85
CA ASN A 206 -5.53 6.72 1.92
C ASN A 206 -5.87 5.97 0.63
N MET A 207 -6.57 4.84 0.70
CA MET A 207 -7.10 4.13 -0.46
C MET A 207 -8.05 5.03 -1.28
N LEU A 208 -8.93 5.77 -0.60
CA LEU A 208 -9.80 6.78 -1.21
C LEU A 208 -9.03 7.90 -1.91
N ARG A 209 -7.97 8.42 -1.28
CA ARG A 209 -7.08 9.43 -1.91
C ARG A 209 -6.39 8.88 -3.15
N GLN A 210 -5.96 7.62 -3.09
CA GLN A 210 -5.33 6.95 -4.23
C GLN A 210 -6.32 6.73 -5.37
N ARG A 211 -7.54 6.25 -5.08
CA ARG A 211 -8.62 5.93 -6.03
C ARG A 211 -10.00 6.31 -5.47
N SER A 212 -10.49 7.48 -5.84
CA SER A 212 -11.79 7.97 -5.36
C SER A 212 -12.98 7.52 -6.23
N THR A 213 -12.77 7.37 -7.54
CA THR A 213 -13.84 7.11 -8.52
C THR A 213 -13.69 5.78 -9.26
N GLN A 214 -12.46 5.27 -9.38
CA GLN A 214 -12.15 4.00 -10.05
C GLN A 214 -12.31 2.83 -9.09
N THR A 215 -12.71 1.67 -9.60
CA THR A 215 -12.83 0.47 -8.76
C THR A 215 -11.47 0.10 -8.15
N TRP A 216 -11.50 -0.44 -6.93
CA TRP A 216 -10.29 -0.86 -6.22
C TRP A 216 -9.80 -2.25 -6.67
N PHE A 217 -10.66 -3.02 -7.31
CA PHE A 217 -10.47 -4.44 -7.60
C PHE A 217 -10.07 -4.66 -9.06
N VAL A 218 -9.29 -5.71 -9.29
CA VAL A 218 -8.88 -6.12 -10.64
C VAL A 218 -10.01 -6.90 -11.31
N ARG A 219 -10.26 -6.65 -12.60
CA ARG A 219 -11.16 -7.45 -13.43
C ARG A 219 -10.37 -8.44 -14.26
N GLN A 220 -9.29 -7.98 -14.88
CA GLN A 220 -8.40 -8.76 -15.73
C GLN A 220 -6.95 -8.37 -15.47
N GLN A 221 -6.00 -9.26 -15.73
CA GLN A 221 -4.57 -8.94 -15.57
C GLN A 221 -4.14 -7.71 -16.39
N ASP A 222 -4.83 -7.47 -17.50
CA ASP A 222 -4.57 -6.34 -18.39
C ASP A 222 -4.85 -4.97 -17.73
N ASP A 223 -5.67 -4.92 -16.68
CA ASP A 223 -5.96 -3.69 -15.94
C ASP A 223 -4.71 -3.10 -15.24
N TYR A 224 -3.63 -3.86 -15.14
CA TYR A 224 -2.35 -3.40 -14.59
C TYR A 224 -1.42 -2.74 -15.59
N PHE A 225 -1.77 -2.73 -16.88
CA PHE A 225 -0.94 -2.20 -17.95
C PHE A 225 -1.55 -0.94 -18.55
N HIS A 226 -0.68 -0.06 -19.03
CA HIS A 226 -1.09 1.17 -19.69
C HIS A 226 -0.92 1.04 -21.22
N HIS A 227 -1.79 0.25 -21.86
CA HIS A 227 -1.70 -0.07 -23.30
C HIS A 227 -1.94 1.12 -24.25
N ASN A 228 -2.50 2.23 -23.76
CA ASN A 228 -3.03 3.30 -24.59
C ASN A 228 -1.96 4.36 -24.92
N LEU A 229 -1.98 4.91 -26.14
CA LEU A 229 -1.20 6.09 -26.55
C LEU A 229 -1.42 7.30 -25.61
N LEU A 230 -2.58 7.38 -24.96
CA LEU A 230 -2.87 8.37 -23.93
C LEU A 230 -1.91 8.30 -22.73
N SER A 231 -1.21 7.17 -22.52
CA SER A 231 -0.21 7.05 -21.46
C SER A 231 1.03 7.92 -21.71
N LEU A 232 1.36 8.25 -22.96
CA LEU A 232 2.54 9.06 -23.31
C LEU A 232 2.47 10.49 -22.74
N PRO A 233 1.38 11.26 -22.90
CA PRO A 233 1.19 12.51 -22.18
C PRO A 233 1.34 12.38 -20.67
N GLY A 234 0.80 11.31 -20.07
CA GLY A 234 0.93 11.07 -18.64
C GLY A 234 2.38 10.85 -18.20
N ILE A 235 3.14 10.05 -18.97
CA ILE A 235 4.57 9.83 -18.76
C ILE A 235 5.34 11.15 -18.83
N LEU A 236 5.06 11.99 -19.83
CA LEU A 236 5.70 13.30 -19.98
C LEU A 236 5.39 14.22 -18.79
N ILE A 237 4.13 14.31 -18.37
CA ILE A 237 3.71 15.14 -17.22
C ILE A 237 4.37 14.63 -15.93
N SER A 238 4.37 13.32 -15.70
CA SER A 238 5.05 12.71 -14.54
C SER A 238 6.56 12.96 -14.57
N ALA A 239 7.20 12.85 -15.73
CA ALA A 239 8.63 13.09 -15.89
C ALA A 239 9.01 14.54 -15.63
N LEU A 240 8.24 15.49 -16.17
CA LEU A 240 8.43 16.92 -15.90
C LEU A 240 8.20 17.24 -14.42
N GLY A 241 7.19 16.65 -13.79
CA GLY A 241 6.93 16.79 -12.36
C GLY A 241 8.07 16.24 -11.49
N ALA A 242 8.60 15.07 -11.83
CA ALA A 242 9.75 14.48 -11.15
C ALA A 242 11.02 15.31 -11.37
N TYR A 243 11.25 15.79 -12.60
CA TYR A 243 12.41 16.61 -12.95
C TYR A 243 12.37 18.01 -12.33
N ARG A 244 11.19 18.60 -12.12
CA ARG A 244 11.07 19.85 -11.34
C ARG A 244 11.53 19.68 -9.88
N ASN A 245 11.48 18.46 -9.35
CA ASN A 245 11.98 18.10 -8.02
C ASN A 245 13.36 17.43 -8.08
N ASN A 246 14.07 17.57 -9.20
CA ASN A 246 15.43 17.06 -9.36
C ASN A 246 16.39 17.72 -8.38
N GLY A 247 17.32 16.95 -7.84
CA GLY A 247 18.24 17.37 -6.79
C GLY A 247 17.66 17.39 -5.38
N LYS A 248 16.33 17.21 -5.22
CA LYS A 248 15.68 17.06 -3.90
C LYS A 248 15.48 15.59 -3.52
N ILE A 249 14.79 14.86 -4.40
CA ILE A 249 14.41 13.44 -4.18
C ILE A 249 15.02 12.56 -5.27
N PHE A 250 15.02 13.05 -6.52
CA PHE A 250 15.54 12.34 -7.69
C PHE A 250 16.80 13.00 -8.23
N TYR A 251 17.63 12.26 -8.96
CA TYR A 251 18.80 12.81 -9.65
C TYR A 251 18.83 12.31 -11.10
N PHE A 252 18.14 13.04 -11.99
CA PHE A 252 18.17 12.85 -13.42
C PHE A 252 19.24 13.72 -14.07
N GLU A 253 19.98 13.17 -15.03
CA GLU A 253 20.98 13.90 -15.82
C GLU A 253 20.36 14.97 -16.73
N SER A 254 19.11 14.74 -17.17
CA SER A 254 18.35 15.66 -18.01
C SER A 254 16.85 15.36 -17.91
N ALA A 255 16.01 16.28 -18.38
CA ALA A 255 14.57 16.05 -18.49
C ALA A 255 14.26 14.83 -19.38
N TRP A 256 15.05 14.62 -20.43
CA TRP A 256 14.90 13.45 -21.30
C TRP A 256 15.28 12.15 -20.58
N ALA A 257 16.30 12.16 -19.72
CA ALA A 257 16.63 11.02 -18.89
C ALA A 257 15.48 10.66 -17.94
N ALA A 258 14.77 11.65 -17.38
CA ALA A 258 13.57 11.42 -16.57
C ALA A 258 12.44 10.77 -17.39
N VAL A 259 12.19 11.27 -18.61
CA VAL A 259 11.19 10.67 -19.52
C VAL A 259 11.55 9.23 -19.85
N LYS A 260 12.81 8.97 -20.23
CA LYS A 260 13.28 7.62 -20.55
C LYS A 260 13.17 6.68 -19.37
N ALA A 261 13.50 7.14 -18.15
CA ALA A 261 13.40 6.35 -16.93
C ALA A 261 11.94 5.95 -16.64
N ILE A 262 11.01 6.91 -16.68
CA ILE A 262 9.58 6.62 -16.44
C ILE A 262 9.02 5.72 -17.54
N TYR A 263 9.30 6.02 -18.82
CA TYR A 263 8.84 5.20 -19.94
C TYR A 263 9.33 3.75 -19.83
N ASN A 264 10.63 3.53 -19.58
CA ASN A 264 11.19 2.19 -19.46
C ASN A 264 10.71 1.43 -18.22
N SER A 265 10.32 2.15 -17.16
CA SER A 265 9.72 1.56 -15.96
C SER A 265 8.21 1.30 -16.11
N THR A 266 7.57 1.81 -17.17
CA THR A 266 6.14 1.63 -17.42
C THR A 266 5.90 0.31 -18.15
N PRO A 267 5.13 -0.63 -17.58
CA PRO A 267 4.79 -1.88 -18.20
C PRO A 267 3.62 -1.65 -19.16
N PHE A 268 3.91 -1.65 -20.46
CA PHE A 268 2.91 -1.40 -21.50
C PHE A 268 2.17 -2.66 -21.94
N THR A 269 2.72 -3.86 -21.73
CA THR A 269 2.18 -5.11 -22.30
C THR A 269 2.29 -6.29 -21.35
N SER A 270 3.45 -6.49 -20.72
CA SER A 270 3.66 -7.60 -19.78
C SER A 270 4.77 -7.25 -18.78
N TYR A 271 4.70 -7.86 -17.58
CA TYR A 271 5.77 -7.77 -16.57
C TYR A 271 6.92 -8.77 -16.82
N ALA A 272 6.67 -9.78 -17.66
CA ALA A 272 7.68 -10.71 -18.15
C ALA A 272 7.81 -10.55 -19.67
N ARG A 273 9.04 -10.38 -20.18
CA ARG A 273 9.31 -10.92 -21.52
C ARG A 273 9.12 -12.41 -21.38
N GLY A 274 8.04 -12.96 -21.95
CA GLY A 274 7.96 -14.40 -22.13
C GLY A 274 9.29 -14.82 -22.76
N SER A 275 10.01 -15.71 -22.09
CA SER A 275 11.14 -16.40 -22.69
C SER A 275 10.59 -17.06 -23.95
N ARG A 276 10.86 -16.44 -25.10
CA ARG A 276 10.70 -17.08 -26.40
C ARG A 276 11.78 -18.14 -26.54
#